data_AF-A0A846QJR7-F1
#
_entry.id   AF-A0A846QJR7-F1
#
_cell.length_a   1.000
_cell.length_b   1.000
_cell.length_c   1.000
_cell.angle_alpha   90.00
_cell.angle_beta   90.00
_cell.angle_gamma   90.00
#
_symmetry.space_group_name_H-M   'P 1'
#
loop_
_entity.id
_entity.type
_entity.pdbx_description
1 polymer ?
#
loop_
_entity_poly.entity_id
_entity_poly.type
_entity_poly.pdbx_seq_one_letter_code
_entity_poly.pdbx_strand_id
1 'polypeptide(L)'
;MTSPSDAGPNLAELCGIAGNAHRRHMKLFVRHVAQRLAHAGLSAPDIEQALHAALEDYLKDSDFERECRITATRHTNERLAQENRGRDGMGRLIVEYAFIRAEGGPLVHPEDSEQDSLAREALVTGVLPRPVMRYFLISVRGTVRGIDGFESDSLLFGKDCASYRLGCATLETILVEFRSTGRDGRSSVDWSTIYDDRRVRRLGHEFIREIADTLTTLGEEHYQRILENIRQRDPERTATNHMTRTIARADVELIMSALRSALDRHTE
;
A
#
# COMPACT_ATOMS: atom_id res chain seq x y z
N MET A 1 31.86 -24.72 -1.32
CA MET A 1 30.65 -25.54 -1.54
C MET A 1 29.66 -25.14 -0.48
N THR A 2 28.78 -24.19 -0.80
CA THR A 2 27.72 -23.71 0.09
C THR A 2 26.51 -24.63 -0.02
N SER A 3 26.07 -25.18 1.11
CA SER A 3 24.89 -26.04 1.22
C SER A 3 23.63 -25.29 0.78
N PRO A 4 22.74 -25.91 -0.04
CA PRO A 4 21.45 -25.33 -0.39
C PRO A 4 20.41 -25.81 0.62
N SER A 5 20.18 -25.09 1.72
CA SER A 5 19.05 -25.35 2.62
C SER A 5 18.90 -24.21 3.64
N ASP A 6 18.47 -23.05 3.17
CA ASP A 6 17.87 -22.01 4.03
C ASP A 6 16.80 -21.23 3.25
N ALA A 7 16.12 -21.90 2.32
CA ALA A 7 14.89 -21.37 1.77
C ALA A 7 13.77 -21.71 2.77
N GLY A 8 13.36 -20.71 3.57
CA GLY A 8 12.18 -20.84 4.42
C GLY A 8 10.94 -21.27 3.62
N PRO A 9 9.91 -21.80 4.28
CA PRO A 9 8.74 -22.34 3.60
C PRO A 9 8.09 -21.28 2.70
N ASN A 10 7.80 -21.64 1.45
CA ASN A 10 7.20 -20.71 0.51
C ASN A 10 5.72 -20.46 0.87
N LEU A 11 5.14 -19.35 0.38
CA LEU A 11 3.77 -18.95 0.73
C LEU A 11 2.72 -20.03 0.41
N ALA A 12 2.93 -20.82 -0.65
CA ALA A 12 2.05 -21.91 -1.01
C ALA A 12 2.11 -23.07 0.01
N GLU A 13 3.31 -23.39 0.53
CA GLU A 13 3.48 -24.38 1.59
C GLU A 13 2.81 -23.95 2.89
N LEU A 14 2.93 -22.67 3.27
CA LEU A 14 2.27 -22.11 4.45
C LEU A 14 0.74 -22.11 4.31
N CYS A 15 0.22 -21.75 3.14
CA CYS A 15 -1.22 -21.85 2.84
C CYS A 15 -1.70 -23.32 2.87
N GLY A 16 -0.89 -24.24 2.36
CA GLY A 16 -1.16 -25.68 2.45
C GLY A 16 -1.19 -26.20 3.89
N ILE A 17 -0.30 -25.72 4.76
CA ILE A 17 -0.31 -26.03 6.19
C ILE A 17 -1.58 -25.48 6.86
N ALA A 18 -1.96 -24.23 6.57
CA ALA A 18 -3.17 -23.61 7.09
C ALA A 18 -4.44 -24.35 6.62
N GLY A 19 -4.53 -24.71 5.33
CA GLY A 19 -5.61 -25.54 4.79
C GLY A 19 -5.68 -26.92 5.45
N ASN A 20 -4.54 -27.55 5.70
CA ASN A 20 -4.49 -28.82 6.43
C ASN A 20 -4.95 -28.70 7.88
N ALA A 21 -4.57 -27.63 8.58
CA ALA A 21 -5.03 -27.35 9.93
C ALA A 21 -6.54 -27.07 9.97
N HIS A 22 -7.05 -26.27 9.04
CA HIS A 22 -8.47 -25.99 8.89
C HIS A 22 -9.29 -27.27 8.65
N ARG A 23 -8.85 -28.13 7.72
CA ARG A 23 -9.50 -29.44 7.46
C ARG A 23 -9.50 -30.35 8.69
N ARG A 24 -8.44 -30.34 9.50
CA ARG A 24 -8.40 -31.10 10.77
C ARG A 24 -9.41 -30.56 11.77
N HIS A 25 -9.49 -29.25 11.96
CA HIS A 25 -10.46 -28.63 12.87
C HIS A 25 -11.91 -28.83 12.39
N MET A 26 -12.16 -28.72 11.08
CA MET A 26 -13.48 -28.97 10.51
C MET A 26 -13.93 -30.41 10.73
N LYS A 27 -13.05 -31.41 10.53
CA LYS A 27 -13.35 -32.82 10.84
C LYS A 27 -13.69 -33.04 12.32
N LEU A 28 -13.00 -32.36 13.24
CA LEU A 28 -13.30 -32.43 14.67
C LEU A 28 -14.65 -31.78 14.99
N PHE A 29 -14.94 -30.61 14.42
CA PHE A 29 -16.22 -29.93 14.56
C PHE A 29 -17.39 -30.81 14.06
N VAL A 30 -17.29 -31.33 12.84
CA VAL A 30 -18.27 -32.23 12.24
C VAL A 30 -18.51 -33.46 13.11
N ARG A 31 -17.45 -34.06 13.65
CA ARG A 31 -17.56 -35.18 14.59
C ARG A 31 -18.33 -34.81 15.86
N HIS A 32 -18.07 -33.65 16.44
CA HIS A 32 -18.77 -33.20 17.64
C HIS A 32 -20.24 -32.87 17.37
N VAL A 33 -20.55 -32.23 16.23
CA VAL A 33 -21.92 -31.93 15.82
C VAL A 33 -22.69 -33.22 15.56
N ALA A 34 -22.12 -34.16 14.80
CA ALA A 34 -22.72 -35.47 14.53
C ALA A 34 -23.03 -36.23 15.83
N GLN A 35 -22.10 -36.24 16.79
CA GLN A 35 -22.32 -36.85 18.10
C GLN A 35 -23.47 -36.20 18.86
N ARG A 36 -23.58 -34.87 18.85
CA ARG A 36 -24.68 -34.18 19.54
C ARG A 36 -26.03 -34.41 18.87
N LEU A 37 -26.09 -34.44 17.54
CA LEU A 37 -27.32 -34.73 16.81
C LEU A 37 -27.78 -36.18 17.01
N ALA A 38 -26.85 -37.13 17.06
CA ALA A 38 -27.16 -38.52 17.40
C ALA A 38 -27.70 -38.67 18.83
N HIS A 39 -27.13 -37.95 19.80
CA HIS A 39 -27.66 -37.92 21.17
C HIS A 39 -29.05 -37.27 21.25
N ALA A 40 -29.38 -36.38 20.31
CA ALA A 40 -30.71 -35.77 20.20
C ALA A 40 -31.74 -36.67 19.48
N GLY A 41 -31.35 -37.89 19.07
CA GLY A 41 -32.25 -38.89 18.49
C GLY A 41 -32.46 -38.77 16.98
N LEU A 42 -31.64 -37.99 16.27
CA LEU A 42 -31.70 -37.93 14.80
C LEU A 42 -31.14 -39.20 14.18
N SER A 43 -31.73 -39.60 13.05
CA SER A 43 -31.25 -40.74 12.29
C SER A 43 -29.95 -40.41 11.55
N ALA A 44 -29.10 -41.42 11.31
CA ALA A 44 -27.86 -41.25 10.56
C ALA A 44 -28.02 -40.54 9.19
N PRO A 45 -29.02 -40.87 8.35
CA PRO A 45 -29.20 -40.18 7.08
C PRO A 45 -29.61 -38.70 7.24
N ASP A 46 -30.40 -38.36 8.27
CA ASP A 46 -30.77 -36.96 8.54
C ASP A 46 -29.56 -36.13 9.00
N ILE A 47 -28.68 -36.74 9.81
CA ILE A 47 -27.43 -36.12 10.26
C ILE A 47 -26.49 -35.89 9.07
N GLU A 48 -26.35 -36.89 8.19
CA GLU A 48 -25.50 -36.80 7.01
C GLU A 48 -25.98 -35.71 6.05
N GLN A 49 -27.28 -35.63 5.78
CA GLN A 49 -27.87 -34.60 4.94
C GLN A 49 -27.71 -33.19 5.54
N ALA A 50 -27.96 -33.03 6.85
CA ALA A 50 -27.81 -31.75 7.54
C ALA A 50 -26.36 -31.26 7.55
N LEU A 51 -25.41 -32.17 7.77
CA LEU A 51 -23.97 -31.85 7.70
C LEU A 51 -23.55 -31.53 6.28
N HIS A 52 -24.01 -32.27 5.27
CA HIS A 52 -23.68 -31.98 3.88
C HIS A 52 -24.19 -30.59 3.45
N ALA A 53 -25.44 -30.23 3.79
CA ALA A 53 -25.99 -28.93 3.48
C ALA A 53 -25.27 -27.79 4.22
N ALA A 54 -24.92 -27.99 5.49
CA ALA A 54 -24.22 -26.97 6.30
C ALA A 54 -22.75 -26.76 5.89
N LEU A 55 -22.14 -27.76 5.25
CA LEU A 55 -20.72 -27.73 4.86
C LEU A 55 -20.51 -27.48 3.37
N GLU A 56 -21.57 -27.45 2.55
CA GLU A 56 -21.47 -27.26 1.11
C GLU A 56 -20.70 -25.98 0.73
N ASP A 57 -20.88 -24.90 1.50
CA ASP A 57 -20.17 -23.64 1.32
C ASP A 57 -18.72 -23.66 1.86
N TYR A 58 -18.44 -24.51 2.86
CA TYR A 58 -17.10 -24.69 3.43
C TYR A 58 -16.22 -25.66 2.62
N LEU A 59 -16.83 -26.52 1.79
CA LEU A 59 -16.14 -27.54 0.99
C LEU A 59 -15.52 -26.98 -0.30
N LYS A 60 -15.77 -25.71 -0.64
CA LYS A 60 -15.07 -25.00 -1.72
C LYS A 60 -13.67 -24.62 -1.24
N ASP A 61 -12.81 -25.63 -1.07
CA ASP A 61 -11.41 -25.54 -0.60
C ASP A 61 -10.62 -24.43 -1.34
N SER A 62 -10.98 -24.13 -2.60
CA SER A 62 -10.37 -23.07 -3.41
C SER A 62 -10.62 -21.64 -2.89
N ASP A 63 -11.77 -21.39 -2.27
CA ASP A 63 -12.12 -20.07 -1.75
C ASP A 63 -11.39 -19.81 -0.43
N PHE A 64 -11.27 -20.82 0.43
CA PHE A 64 -10.49 -20.74 1.66
C PHE A 64 -8.99 -20.55 1.40
N GLU A 65 -8.40 -21.30 0.46
CA GLU A 65 -6.99 -21.13 0.10
C GLU A 65 -6.74 -19.73 -0.50
N ARG A 66 -7.66 -19.25 -1.34
CA ARG A 66 -7.61 -17.89 -1.89
C ARG A 66 -7.72 -16.83 -0.81
N GLU A 67 -8.65 -16.96 0.13
CA GLU A 67 -8.86 -16.01 1.23
C GLU A 67 -7.67 -16.01 2.21
N CYS A 68 -7.14 -17.19 2.53
CA CYS A 68 -5.92 -17.35 3.34
C CYS A 68 -4.72 -16.68 2.66
N ARG A 69 -4.56 -16.87 1.35
CA ARG A 69 -3.50 -16.20 0.59
C ARG A 69 -3.69 -14.68 0.60
N ILE A 70 -4.89 -14.17 0.33
CA ILE A 70 -5.18 -12.73 0.36
C ILE A 70 -4.87 -12.16 1.75
N THR A 71 -5.33 -12.82 2.81
CA THR A 71 -5.16 -12.36 4.19
C THR A 71 -3.71 -12.44 4.65
N ALA A 72 -3.00 -13.53 4.32
CA ALA A 72 -1.59 -13.69 4.62
C ALA A 72 -0.73 -12.68 3.86
N THR A 73 -1.03 -12.45 2.57
CA THR A 73 -0.40 -11.39 1.78
C THR A 73 -0.69 -10.03 2.38
N ARG A 74 -1.94 -9.73 2.76
CA ARG A 74 -2.30 -8.47 3.41
C ARG A 74 -1.55 -8.26 4.72
N HIS A 75 -1.52 -9.23 5.64
CA HIS A 75 -0.79 -9.11 6.90
C HIS A 75 0.73 -9.05 6.72
N THR A 76 1.26 -9.80 5.77
CA THR A 76 2.68 -9.72 5.42
C THR A 76 2.99 -8.36 4.84
N ASN A 77 2.14 -7.81 3.97
CA ASN A 77 2.27 -6.47 3.41
C ASN A 77 2.10 -5.39 4.48
N GLU A 78 1.19 -5.53 5.44
CA GLU A 78 1.02 -4.61 6.57
C GLU A 78 2.25 -4.62 7.49
N ARG A 79 2.78 -5.80 7.78
CA ARG A 79 3.99 -5.99 8.59
C ARG A 79 5.23 -5.46 7.86
N LEU A 80 5.39 -5.84 6.60
CA LEU A 80 6.45 -5.32 5.73
C LEU A 80 6.26 -3.82 5.54
N ALA A 81 5.05 -3.29 5.44
CA ALA A 81 4.81 -1.86 5.36
C ALA A 81 5.30 -1.15 6.62
N GLN A 82 5.14 -1.75 7.82
CA GLN A 82 5.73 -1.25 9.07
C GLN A 82 7.27 -1.28 9.04
N GLU A 83 7.87 -2.38 8.58
CA GLU A 83 9.33 -2.54 8.43
C GLU A 83 9.91 -1.67 7.29
N ASN A 84 9.11 -1.37 6.27
CA ASN A 84 9.45 -0.60 5.08
C ASN A 84 9.07 0.89 5.21
N ARG A 85 8.47 1.33 6.32
CA ARG A 85 8.10 2.76 6.51
C ARG A 85 9.29 3.69 6.35
N GLY A 86 10.51 3.24 6.67
CA GLY A 86 11.73 4.02 6.48
C GLY A 86 12.29 4.05 5.05
N ARG A 87 11.81 3.21 4.13
CA ARG A 87 12.44 3.05 2.80
C ARG A 87 12.12 4.17 1.80
N ASP A 88 11.11 4.97 2.10
CA ASP A 88 10.69 6.10 1.26
C ASP A 88 10.53 7.38 2.09
N GLY A 89 11.64 7.86 2.64
CA GLY A 89 11.62 9.10 3.42
C GLY A 89 11.19 10.31 2.58
N MET A 90 11.74 10.46 1.38
CA MET A 90 11.42 11.60 0.52
C MET A 90 9.98 11.55 -0.01
N GLY A 91 9.46 10.38 -0.43
CA GLY A 91 8.06 10.27 -0.83
C GLY A 91 7.10 10.55 0.33
N ARG A 92 7.45 10.19 1.56
CA ARG A 92 6.71 10.61 2.76
C ARG A 92 6.68 12.11 2.95
N LEU A 93 7.80 12.82 2.78
CA LEU A 93 7.82 14.28 2.89
C LEU A 93 6.92 14.92 1.84
N ILE A 94 6.95 14.43 0.60
CA ILE A 94 6.07 14.92 -0.47
C ILE A 94 4.61 14.71 -0.07
N VAL A 95 4.24 13.50 0.33
CA VAL A 95 2.84 13.19 0.69
C VAL A 95 2.37 14.03 1.88
N GLU A 96 3.22 14.15 2.91
CA GLU A 96 2.87 14.91 4.11
C GLU A 96 2.62 16.39 3.79
N TYR A 97 3.57 17.05 3.14
CA TYR A 97 3.50 18.50 2.92
C TYR A 97 2.58 18.89 1.75
N ALA A 98 2.50 18.07 0.70
CA ALA A 98 1.67 18.36 -0.47
C ALA A 98 0.22 17.90 -0.31
N PHE A 99 -0.04 16.73 0.28
CA PHE A 99 -1.37 16.10 0.20
C PHE A 99 -2.07 15.90 1.54
N ILE A 100 -1.36 15.56 2.62
CA ILE A 100 -1.99 15.32 3.94
C ILE A 100 -2.23 16.64 4.66
N ARG A 101 -1.19 17.45 4.79
CA ARG A 101 -1.29 18.79 5.34
C ARG A 101 -1.63 19.79 4.25
N ALA A 102 -2.50 19.47 3.29
CA ALA A 102 -2.88 20.41 2.21
C ALA A 102 -3.80 21.53 2.72
N GLU A 103 -3.80 22.68 2.03
CA GLU A 103 -4.73 23.77 2.35
C GLU A 103 -6.16 23.35 1.97
N GLY A 104 -7.11 23.51 2.88
CA GLY A 104 -8.47 23.01 2.72
C GLY A 104 -8.70 21.57 3.21
N GLY A 105 -7.67 20.89 3.71
CA GLY A 105 -7.76 19.56 4.33
C GLY A 105 -7.01 18.48 3.55
N PRO A 106 -6.96 17.23 4.08
CA PRO A 106 -6.22 16.15 3.44
C PRO A 106 -6.85 15.75 2.11
N LEU A 107 -6.03 15.68 1.06
CA LEU A 107 -6.44 15.22 -0.27
C LEU A 107 -6.35 13.70 -0.39
N VAL A 108 -5.51 13.06 0.43
CA VAL A 108 -5.33 11.61 0.44
C VAL A 108 -5.88 11.05 1.75
N HIS A 109 -6.80 10.08 1.63
CA HIS A 109 -7.43 9.41 2.75
C HIS A 109 -6.81 8.01 3.02
N PRO A 110 -7.09 7.38 4.17
CA PRO A 110 -6.69 6.01 4.43
C PRO A 110 -7.17 5.05 3.33
N GLU A 111 -6.38 4.01 3.08
CA GLU A 111 -6.74 2.95 2.13
C GLU A 111 -8.02 2.26 2.59
N ASP A 112 -8.89 1.96 1.62
CA ASP A 112 -10.20 1.37 1.83
C ASP A 112 -11.16 2.21 2.69
N SER A 113 -10.84 3.50 2.90
CA SER A 113 -11.84 4.48 3.34
C SER A 113 -12.92 4.66 2.26
N GLU A 114 -14.09 5.14 2.67
CA GLU A 114 -15.19 5.44 1.75
C GLU A 114 -14.76 6.47 0.69
N GLN A 115 -14.03 7.51 1.10
CA GLN A 115 -13.53 8.55 0.20
C GLN A 115 -12.56 8.00 -0.85
N ASP A 116 -11.59 7.18 -0.44
CA ASP A 116 -10.63 6.55 -1.37
C ASP A 116 -11.35 5.57 -2.32
N SER A 117 -12.26 4.77 -1.80
CA SER A 117 -13.05 3.82 -2.60
C SER A 117 -13.89 4.52 -3.66
N LEU A 118 -14.62 5.57 -3.29
CA LEU A 118 -15.38 6.39 -4.23
C LEU A 118 -14.47 7.07 -5.25
N ALA A 119 -13.31 7.59 -4.84
CA ALA A 119 -12.38 8.28 -5.73
C ALA A 119 -11.69 7.32 -6.74
N ARG A 120 -11.53 6.03 -6.39
CA ARG A 120 -11.06 4.97 -7.30
C ARG A 120 -12.06 4.66 -8.42
N GLU A 121 -13.35 4.81 -8.13
CA GLU A 121 -14.45 4.47 -9.05
C GLU A 121 -14.95 5.68 -9.86
N ALA A 122 -14.99 6.86 -9.25
CA ALA A 122 -15.47 8.09 -9.85
C ALA A 122 -14.58 9.28 -9.48
N LEU A 123 -14.73 10.41 -10.17
CA LEU A 123 -14.06 11.64 -9.77
C LEU A 123 -14.76 12.22 -8.54
N VAL A 124 -14.01 12.36 -7.45
CA VAL A 124 -14.47 13.00 -6.22
C VAL A 124 -13.66 14.29 -6.05
N THR A 125 -14.34 15.42 -6.00
CA THR A 125 -13.70 16.73 -5.87
C THR A 125 -12.87 16.81 -4.59
N GLY A 126 -11.61 17.22 -4.71
CA GLY A 126 -10.71 17.39 -3.58
C GLY A 126 -10.14 16.08 -3.02
N VAL A 127 -10.37 14.94 -3.66
CA VAL A 127 -9.82 13.65 -3.23
C VAL A 127 -8.93 13.07 -4.31
N LEU A 128 -7.67 12.82 -3.95
CA LEU A 128 -6.70 12.12 -4.79
C LEU A 128 -6.69 10.63 -4.41
N PRO A 129 -7.10 9.71 -5.31
CA PRO A 129 -7.09 8.29 -5.01
C PRO A 129 -5.68 7.80 -4.71
N ARG A 130 -5.52 6.90 -3.72
CA ARG A 130 -4.21 6.36 -3.34
C ARG A 130 -3.44 5.73 -4.51
N PRO A 131 -4.07 5.00 -5.46
CA PRO A 131 -3.36 4.53 -6.65
C PRO A 131 -2.75 5.67 -7.48
N VAL A 132 -3.46 6.80 -7.65
CA VAL A 132 -2.93 7.96 -8.38
C VAL A 132 -1.77 8.60 -7.63
N MET A 133 -1.90 8.77 -6.30
CA MET A 133 -0.79 9.24 -5.46
C MET A 133 0.44 8.32 -5.57
N ARG A 134 0.24 7.00 -5.58
CA ARG A 134 1.32 6.02 -5.79
C ARG A 134 1.97 6.19 -7.16
N TYR A 135 1.20 6.31 -8.24
CA TYR A 135 1.74 6.52 -9.58
C TYR A 135 2.48 7.86 -9.70
N PHE A 136 1.98 8.91 -9.05
CA PHE A 136 2.67 10.17 -8.89
C PHE A 136 4.04 9.98 -8.24
N LEU A 137 4.10 9.30 -7.10
CA LEU A 137 5.36 9.04 -6.39
C LEU A 137 6.33 8.23 -7.25
N ILE A 138 5.87 7.16 -7.92
CA ILE A 138 6.68 6.35 -8.83
C ILE A 138 7.20 7.20 -9.99
N SER A 139 6.39 8.10 -10.54
CA SER A 139 6.81 9.00 -11.62
C SER A 139 7.97 9.90 -11.20
N VAL A 140 7.99 10.35 -9.93
CA VAL A 140 9.00 11.23 -9.35
C VAL A 140 10.27 10.46 -8.99
N ARG A 141 10.15 9.38 -8.23
CA ARG A 141 11.30 8.72 -7.58
C ARG A 141 11.66 7.35 -8.13
N GLY A 142 10.88 6.85 -9.07
CA GLY A 142 10.90 5.45 -9.46
C GLY A 142 10.35 4.54 -8.36
N THR A 143 10.48 3.24 -8.57
CA THR A 143 10.02 2.20 -7.64
C THR A 143 10.91 2.10 -6.42
N VAL A 144 10.29 2.07 -5.23
CA VAL A 144 10.94 1.59 -4.01
C VAL A 144 10.53 0.16 -3.69
N ARG A 145 11.53 -0.72 -3.65
CA ARG A 145 11.37 -2.15 -3.40
C ARG A 145 10.70 -2.40 -2.05
N GLY A 146 9.59 -3.13 -2.09
CA GLY A 146 8.77 -3.44 -0.91
C GLY A 146 7.70 -2.38 -0.60
N ILE A 147 7.55 -1.36 -1.44
CA ILE A 147 6.47 -0.36 -1.35
C ILE A 147 5.65 -0.39 -2.65
N ASP A 148 6.31 -0.16 -3.79
CA ASP A 148 5.67 -0.10 -5.09
C ASP A 148 5.72 -1.51 -5.69
N GLY A 149 4.56 -2.17 -5.84
CA GLY A 149 4.44 -3.59 -6.18
C GLY A 149 4.95 -4.01 -7.57
N PHE A 150 5.65 -3.14 -8.29
CA PHE A 150 6.21 -3.37 -9.62
C PHE A 150 7.38 -2.43 -9.91
N GLU A 151 8.23 -2.78 -10.89
CA GLU A 151 9.40 -1.96 -11.24
C GLU A 151 9.10 -0.92 -12.33
N SER A 152 9.51 0.32 -12.07
CA SER A 152 9.52 1.45 -12.97
C SER A 152 10.61 2.44 -12.58
N ASP A 153 11.34 2.94 -13.58
CA ASP A 153 12.24 4.08 -13.41
C ASP A 153 11.42 5.36 -13.10
N SER A 154 12.10 6.39 -12.55
CA SER A 154 11.53 7.74 -12.48
C SER A 154 11.35 8.26 -13.91
N LEU A 155 10.11 8.60 -14.26
CA LEU A 155 9.76 9.12 -15.57
C LEU A 155 9.79 10.64 -15.62
N LEU A 156 9.74 11.31 -14.47
CA LEU A 156 9.77 12.76 -14.37
C LEU A 156 11.21 13.30 -14.39
N PHE A 157 12.13 12.62 -13.70
CA PHE A 157 13.54 13.05 -13.58
C PHE A 157 14.54 12.08 -14.19
N GLY A 158 14.10 10.93 -14.70
CA GLY A 158 14.99 9.88 -15.20
C GLY A 158 15.73 9.13 -14.10
N LYS A 159 16.67 8.25 -14.48
CA LYS A 159 17.40 7.36 -13.55
C LYS A 159 18.31 8.08 -12.55
N ASP A 160 18.68 9.33 -12.82
CA ASP A 160 19.71 10.06 -12.08
C ASP A 160 19.23 11.43 -11.58
N CYS A 161 18.09 11.47 -10.88
CA CYS A 161 17.69 12.69 -10.17
C CYS A 161 18.68 12.98 -9.03
N ALA A 162 19.65 13.86 -9.28
CA ALA A 162 20.68 14.23 -8.32
C ALA A 162 20.07 14.82 -7.04
N SER A 163 19.06 15.69 -7.18
CA SER A 163 18.35 16.30 -6.06
C SER A 163 17.63 15.28 -5.19
N TYR A 164 16.96 14.29 -5.79
CA TYR A 164 16.33 13.21 -5.03
C TYR A 164 17.36 12.39 -4.25
N ARG A 165 18.47 12.00 -4.86
CA ARG A 165 19.53 11.23 -4.18
C ARG A 165 20.17 12.03 -3.04
N LEU A 166 20.48 13.29 -3.29
CA LEU A 166 21.02 14.19 -2.28
C LEU A 166 20.03 14.36 -1.13
N GLY A 167 18.76 14.59 -1.45
CA GLY A 167 17.70 14.71 -0.44
C GLY A 167 17.52 13.45 0.38
N CYS A 168 17.55 12.27 -0.23
CA CYS A 168 17.55 10.99 0.49
C CYS A 168 18.75 10.90 1.46
N ALA A 169 19.96 11.22 1.01
CA ALA A 169 21.15 11.16 1.86
C ALA A 169 21.11 12.18 3.02
N THR A 170 20.63 13.40 2.75
CA THR A 170 20.43 14.43 3.78
C THR A 170 19.36 14.01 4.78
N LEU A 171 18.24 13.48 4.31
CA LEU A 171 17.15 13.01 5.16
C LEU A 171 17.61 11.84 6.03
N GLU A 172 18.34 10.86 5.50
CA GLU A 172 18.89 9.76 6.29
C GLU A 172 19.77 10.25 7.44
N THR A 173 20.56 11.30 7.21
CA THR A 173 21.38 11.91 8.27
C THR A 173 20.50 12.50 9.38
N ILE A 174 19.43 13.20 9.01
CA ILE A 174 18.48 13.76 9.98
C ILE A 174 17.72 12.65 10.71
N LEU A 175 17.27 11.60 9.99
CA LEU A 175 16.49 10.49 10.52
C LEU A 175 17.17 9.78 11.68
N VAL A 176 18.51 9.73 11.72
CA VAL A 176 19.25 9.15 12.84
C VAL A 176 18.91 9.81 14.18
N GLU A 177 18.71 11.13 14.20
CA GLU A 177 18.37 11.89 15.41
C GLU A 177 16.95 11.57 15.94
N PHE A 178 16.08 11.09 15.05
CA PHE A 178 14.68 10.76 15.36
C PHE A 178 14.45 9.26 15.47
N ARG A 179 15.51 8.43 15.45
CA ARG A 179 15.41 6.99 15.65
C ARG A 179 15.45 6.66 17.14
N SER A 180 14.40 6.02 17.62
CA SER A 180 14.35 5.39 18.93
C SER A 180 14.51 3.89 18.80
N THR A 181 15.38 3.28 19.61
CA THR A 181 15.49 1.81 19.70
C THR A 181 14.50 1.31 20.74
N GLY A 182 13.54 0.50 20.30
CA GLY A 182 12.57 -0.20 21.14
C GLY A 182 13.20 -1.31 21.97
N ARG A 183 12.44 -1.81 22.96
CA ARG A 183 12.89 -2.88 23.89
C ARG A 183 13.16 -4.22 23.20
N ASP A 184 12.61 -4.42 22.01
CA ASP A 184 12.81 -5.58 21.15
C ASP A 184 14.05 -5.45 20.23
N GLY A 185 14.85 -4.39 20.42
CA GLY A 185 16.02 -4.10 19.61
C GLY A 185 15.70 -3.48 18.24
N ARG A 186 14.43 -3.18 17.94
CA ARG A 186 14.03 -2.55 16.67
C ARG A 186 14.12 -1.04 16.76
N SER A 187 14.68 -0.40 15.74
CA SER A 187 14.71 1.06 15.64
C SER A 187 13.54 1.58 14.82
N SER A 188 12.74 2.49 15.37
CA SER A 188 11.68 3.20 14.64
C SER A 188 11.97 4.70 14.58
N VAL A 189 11.62 5.32 13.46
CA VAL A 189 11.66 6.78 13.30
C VAL A 189 10.37 7.38 13.82
N ASP A 190 10.46 8.39 14.67
CA ASP A 190 9.32 9.23 15.02
C ASP A 190 8.99 10.22 13.89
N TRP A 191 8.18 9.73 12.95
CA TRP A 191 7.71 10.55 11.83
C TRP A 191 6.80 11.69 12.26
N SER A 192 6.11 11.59 13.40
CA SER A 192 5.20 12.65 13.83
C SER A 192 5.97 13.92 14.19
N THR A 193 7.08 13.76 14.91
CA THR A 193 7.95 14.88 15.31
C THR A 193 8.82 15.38 14.15
N ILE A 194 9.31 14.48 13.28
CA ILE A 194 10.24 14.87 12.20
C ILE A 194 9.63 15.83 11.17
N TYR A 195 8.31 15.76 10.94
CA TYR A 195 7.61 16.66 10.00
C TYR A 195 7.59 18.12 10.48
N ASP A 196 7.86 18.36 11.76
CA ASP A 196 7.95 19.71 12.32
C ASP A 196 9.39 20.22 12.44
N ASP A 197 10.41 19.39 12.14
CA ASP A 197 11.81 19.81 12.08
C ASP A 197 12.05 20.75 10.88
N ARG A 198 12.65 21.91 11.15
CA ARG A 198 12.89 22.96 10.14
C ARG A 198 13.76 22.48 8.97
N ARG A 199 14.74 21.61 9.22
CA ARG A 199 15.63 21.07 8.18
C ARG A 199 14.86 20.17 7.23
N VAL A 200 13.99 19.33 7.79
CA VAL A 200 13.16 18.36 7.06
C VAL A 200 12.12 19.09 6.23
N ARG A 201 11.49 20.11 6.82
CA ARG A 201 10.56 20.99 6.12
C ARG A 201 11.21 21.71 4.94
N ARG A 202 12.40 22.32 5.16
CA ARG A 202 13.16 22.97 4.08
C ARG A 202 13.48 21.98 2.96
N LEU A 203 13.99 20.80 3.31
CA LEU A 203 14.33 19.77 2.35
C LEU A 203 13.11 19.31 1.53
N GLY A 204 11.97 19.08 2.20
CA GLY A 204 10.72 18.73 1.54
C GLY A 204 10.26 19.80 0.55
N HIS A 205 10.30 21.08 0.93
CA HIS A 205 9.87 22.17 0.04
C HIS A 205 10.81 22.42 -1.13
N GLU A 206 12.12 22.31 -0.92
CA GLU A 206 13.08 22.43 -2.02
C GLU A 206 12.80 21.37 -3.09
N PHE A 207 12.53 20.13 -2.67
CA PHE A 207 12.22 19.07 -3.61
C PHE A 207 10.81 19.20 -4.23
N ILE A 208 9.80 19.60 -3.44
CA ILE A 208 8.45 19.91 -3.97
C ILE A 208 8.51 21.02 -5.02
N ARG A 209 9.34 22.05 -4.82
CA ARG A 209 9.53 23.13 -5.79
C ARG A 209 10.06 22.59 -7.11
N GLU A 210 11.11 21.76 -7.06
CA GLU A 210 11.67 21.13 -8.26
C GLU A 210 10.65 20.25 -8.99
N ILE A 211 9.82 19.49 -8.26
CA ILE A 211 8.71 18.72 -8.83
C ILE A 211 7.71 19.65 -9.50
N ALA A 212 7.26 20.71 -8.82
CA ALA A 212 6.27 21.65 -9.33
C ALA A 212 6.74 22.39 -10.59
N ASP A 213 8.01 22.81 -10.62
CA ASP A 213 8.65 23.48 -11.76
C ASP A 213 8.74 22.53 -12.96
N THR A 214 9.13 21.27 -12.71
CA THR A 214 9.22 20.24 -13.74
C THR A 214 7.84 19.91 -14.32
N LEU A 215 6.82 19.73 -13.47
CA LEU A 215 5.45 19.47 -13.93
C LEU A 215 4.85 20.65 -14.68
N THR A 216 5.16 21.88 -14.26
CA THR A 216 4.72 23.09 -14.97
C THR A 216 5.34 23.17 -16.36
N THR A 217 6.62 22.82 -16.50
CA THR A 217 7.32 22.77 -17.80
C THR A 217 6.78 21.65 -18.69
N LEU A 218 6.48 20.49 -18.10
CA LEU A 218 6.00 19.30 -18.80
C LEU A 218 4.56 19.47 -19.35
N GLY A 219 3.72 20.15 -18.58
CA GLY A 219 2.30 20.35 -18.88
C GLY A 219 1.41 19.17 -18.48
N GLU A 220 0.15 19.49 -18.15
CA GLU A 220 -0.84 18.55 -17.60
C GLU A 220 -1.09 17.34 -18.50
N GLU A 221 -1.26 17.56 -19.81
CA GLU A 221 -1.58 16.50 -20.77
C GLU A 221 -0.43 15.48 -20.90
N HIS A 222 0.81 15.95 -20.91
CA HIS A 222 1.96 15.06 -20.98
C HIS A 222 2.13 14.31 -19.66
N TYR A 223 1.92 14.98 -18.52
CA TYR A 223 1.99 14.31 -17.23
C TYR A 223 0.89 13.26 -17.02
N GLN A 224 -0.34 13.54 -17.46
CA GLN A 224 -1.43 12.57 -17.45
C GLN A 224 -1.05 11.29 -18.20
N ARG A 225 -0.41 11.42 -19.37
CA ARG A 225 0.10 10.27 -20.15
C ARG A 225 1.18 9.50 -19.39
N ILE A 226 2.07 10.18 -18.66
CA ILE A 226 3.07 9.50 -17.81
C ILE A 226 2.38 8.65 -16.75
N LEU A 227 1.42 9.22 -16.02
CA LEU A 227 0.69 8.49 -14.97
C LEU A 227 -0.08 7.29 -15.53
N GLU A 228 -0.72 7.47 -16.68
CA GLU A 228 -1.47 6.40 -17.34
C GLU A 228 -0.53 5.28 -17.83
N ASN A 229 0.66 5.63 -18.34
CA ASN A 229 1.68 4.66 -18.72
C ASN A 229 2.18 3.84 -17.52
N ILE A 230 2.35 4.49 -16.36
CA ILE A 230 2.72 3.79 -15.11
C ILE A 230 1.60 2.85 -14.70
N ARG A 231 0.34 3.33 -14.68
CA ARG A 231 -0.83 2.52 -14.35
C ARG A 231 -0.96 1.28 -15.25
N GLN A 232 -0.67 1.41 -16.55
CA GLN A 232 -0.75 0.27 -17.48
C GLN A 232 0.29 -0.83 -17.19
N ARG A 233 1.43 -0.47 -16.60
CA ARG A 233 2.50 -1.41 -16.19
C ARG A 233 2.24 -2.08 -14.85
N ASP A 234 1.27 -1.58 -14.08
CA ASP A 234 0.90 -2.13 -12.79
C ASP A 234 0.27 -3.54 -12.96
N PRO A 235 0.94 -4.61 -12.49
CA PRO A 235 0.48 -5.99 -12.68
C PRO A 235 -0.77 -6.29 -11.84
N GLU A 236 -1.03 -5.51 -10.79
CA GLU A 236 -2.17 -5.68 -9.90
C GLU A 236 -3.38 -4.83 -10.32
N ARG A 237 -3.35 -4.18 -11.49
CA ARG A 237 -4.42 -3.28 -11.98
C ARG A 237 -5.83 -3.87 -12.01
N THR A 238 -5.97 -5.19 -11.91
CA THR A 238 -7.26 -5.91 -11.90
C THR A 238 -7.71 -6.31 -10.49
N ALA A 239 -6.94 -6.03 -9.45
CA ALA A 239 -7.33 -6.30 -8.07
C ALA A 239 -8.41 -5.30 -7.60
N THR A 240 -9.26 -5.75 -6.67
CA THR A 240 -10.42 -4.99 -6.16
C THR A 240 -10.06 -3.64 -5.53
N ASN A 241 -8.81 -3.49 -5.06
CA ASN A 241 -8.34 -2.26 -4.41
C ASN A 241 -7.70 -1.26 -5.40
N HIS A 242 -7.74 -1.54 -6.71
CA HIS A 242 -7.18 -0.66 -7.74
C HIS A 242 -8.22 0.29 -8.33
N MET A 243 -7.69 1.32 -8.98
CA MET A 243 -8.48 2.32 -9.68
C MET A 243 -9.17 1.73 -10.91
N THR A 244 -10.50 1.82 -10.96
CA THR A 244 -11.31 1.23 -12.05
C THR A 244 -11.54 2.22 -13.19
N ARG A 245 -11.53 3.52 -12.91
CA ARG A 245 -11.61 4.59 -13.91
C ARG A 245 -10.25 4.96 -14.52
N THR A 246 -10.26 5.76 -15.59
CA THR A 246 -9.04 6.36 -16.14
C THR A 246 -8.54 7.54 -15.30
N ILE A 247 -7.24 7.79 -15.32
CA ILE A 247 -6.66 8.99 -14.71
C ILE A 247 -7.14 10.20 -15.49
N ALA A 248 -7.90 11.07 -14.83
CA ALA A 248 -8.50 12.24 -15.45
C ALA A 248 -7.55 13.43 -15.37
N ARG A 249 -7.77 14.43 -16.23
CA ARG A 249 -7.04 15.70 -16.15
C ARG A 249 -7.21 16.38 -14.78
N ALA A 250 -8.41 16.29 -14.20
CA ALA A 250 -8.70 16.83 -12.86
C ALA A 250 -7.82 16.22 -11.75
N ASP A 251 -7.39 14.95 -11.87
CA ASP A 251 -6.46 14.35 -10.90
C ASP A 251 -5.07 15.02 -11.00
N VAL A 252 -4.64 15.32 -12.23
CA VAL A 252 -3.36 16.00 -12.49
C VAL A 252 -3.40 17.45 -12.03
N GLU A 253 -4.49 18.17 -12.32
CA GLU A 253 -4.72 19.53 -11.85
C GLU A 253 -4.70 19.58 -10.31
N LEU A 254 -5.31 18.59 -9.64
CA LEU A 254 -5.29 18.49 -8.19
C LEU A 254 -3.87 18.29 -7.64
N ILE A 255 -3.07 17.41 -8.26
CA ILE A 255 -1.65 17.23 -7.89
C ILE A 255 -0.87 18.54 -8.04
N MET A 256 -0.99 19.21 -9.18
CA MET A 256 -0.25 20.43 -9.45
C MET A 256 -0.69 21.58 -8.53
N SER A 257 -1.98 21.71 -8.27
CA SER A 257 -2.53 22.68 -7.32
C SER A 257 -2.04 22.42 -5.90
N ALA A 258 -2.02 21.15 -5.46
CA ALA A 258 -1.53 20.76 -4.14
C ALA A 258 -0.04 21.09 -3.95
N LEU A 259 0.79 20.81 -4.95
CA LEU A 259 2.23 21.12 -4.92
C LEU A 259 2.48 22.64 -4.86
N ARG A 260 1.72 23.45 -5.63
CA ARG A 260 1.83 24.92 -5.59
C ARG A 260 1.40 25.48 -4.23
N SER A 261 0.26 25.01 -3.72
CA SER A 261 -0.26 25.43 -2.41
C SER A 261 0.70 25.04 -1.27
N ALA A 262 1.45 23.94 -1.42
CA ALA A 262 2.51 23.57 -0.48
C ALA A 262 3.71 24.53 -0.50
N LEU A 263 3.95 25.27 -1.58
CA LEU A 263 5.04 26.25 -1.66
C LEU A 263 4.63 27.62 -1.11
N ASP A 264 3.40 28.05 -1.36
CA ASP A 264 2.91 29.38 -0.97
C ASP A 264 2.84 29.57 0.56
N ARG A 265 2.56 28.49 1.28
CA ARG A 265 2.44 28.46 2.76
C ARG A 265 3.75 28.69 3.52
N HIS A 266 4.87 28.77 2.80
CA HIS A 266 6.19 28.81 3.40
C HIS A 266 7.04 29.99 2.92
N THR A 267 6.38 30.99 2.36
CA THR A 267 6.93 32.33 2.15
C THR A 267 6.83 33.24 3.39
N GLU A 268 6.27 32.73 4.49
CA GLU A 268 6.23 33.36 5.84
C GLU A 268 7.19 32.66 6.81
#